data_AF-A0A2U8GYB8-F1
#
_entry.id   AF-A0A2U8GYB8-F1
#
_cell.length_a   1.000
_cell.length_b   1.000
_cell.length_c   1.000
_cell.angle_alpha   90.00
_cell.angle_beta   90.00
_cell.angle_gamma   90.00
#
_symmetry.space_group_name_H-M   'P 1'
#
loop_
_entity.id
_entity.type
_entity.pdbx_description
1 polymer ?
#
loop_
_entity_poly.entity_id
_entity_poly.type
_entity_poly.pdbx_seq_one_letter_code
_entity_poly.pdbx_strand_id
1 'polypeptide(L)' 'MTIRVSVTHHEPDNPRHLLAEVFNVDVCGQVLDTPVRVQRIDAGITATVHLHAGNVLVVREPLEGEPERA' A
#
# COMPACT_ATOMS: atom_id res chain seq x y z
N MET A 1 14.43 11.87 6.69
CA MET A 1 14.85 10.46 6.61
C MET A 1 13.77 9.69 5.86
N THR A 2 14.16 8.75 5.00
CA THR A 2 13.22 7.97 4.18
C THR A 2 13.46 6.49 4.45
N ILE A 3 12.39 5.75 4.77
CA ILE A 3 12.42 4.30 4.94
C ILE A 3 12.00 3.68 3.60
N ARG A 4 12.75 2.66 3.14
CA ARG A 4 12.38 1.88 1.97
C ARG A 4 11.84 0.53 2.42
N VAL A 5 10.63 0.20 1.97
CA VAL A 5 9.96 -1.07 2.25
C VAL A 5 9.77 -1.79 0.94
N SER A 6 10.26 -3.03 0.84
CA SER A 6 9.98 -3.91 -0.29
C SER A 6 8.80 -4.81 0.06
N VAL A 7 7.80 -4.84 -0.81
CA VAL A 7 6.60 -5.66 -0.68
C VAL A 7 6.53 -6.62 -1.86
N THR A 8 6.46 -7.91 -1.59
CA THR A 8 6.41 -8.96 -2.62
C THR A 8 5.08 -9.69 -2.55
N HIS A 9 4.35 -9.76 -3.67
CA HIS A 9 3.19 -10.64 -3.78
C HIS A 9 3.66 -12.04 -4.20
N HIS A 10 3.78 -12.95 -3.22
CA HIS A 10 4.44 -14.25 -3.41
C HIS A 10 3.63 -15.28 -4.19
N GLU A 11 2.36 -15.03 -4.48
CA GLU A 11 1.46 -15.99 -5.12
C GLU A 11 1.34 -15.67 -6.62
N PRO A 12 2.19 -16.26 -7.50
CA PRO A 12 2.23 -15.91 -8.92
C PRO A 12 0.96 -16.28 -9.69
N ASP A 13 0.22 -17.29 -9.21
CA ASP A 13 -1.01 -17.78 -9.83
C ASP A 13 -2.28 -17.14 -9.23
N ASN A 14 -2.14 -16.28 -8.21
CA ASN A 14 -3.28 -15.60 -7.62
C ASN A 14 -3.75 -14.49 -8.58
N PRO A 15 -5.01 -14.52 -9.06
CA PRO A 15 -5.52 -13.52 -9.99
C PRO A 15 -5.70 -12.13 -9.34
N ARG A 16 -5.58 -12.03 -8.01
CA ARG A 16 -5.70 -10.77 -7.26
C ARG A 16 -4.35 -10.06 -7.20
N HIS A 17 -4.42 -8.73 -7.08
CA HIS A 17 -3.26 -7.89 -6.85
C HIS A 17 -3.28 -7.39 -5.40
N LEU A 18 -2.13 -7.02 -4.87
CA LEU A 18 -2.06 -6.25 -3.63
C LEU A 18 -2.15 -4.76 -3.93
N LEU A 19 -2.72 -4.01 -3.00
CA LEU A 19 -2.62 -2.56 -2.94
C LEU A 19 -1.71 -2.18 -1.78
N ALA A 20 -0.62 -1.51 -2.10
CA ALA A 20 0.25 -0.85 -1.14
C ALA A 20 -0.12 0.64 -1.10
N GLU A 21 -0.73 1.05 0.00
CA GLU A 21 -1.22 2.40 0.21
C GLU A 21 -0.44 3.09 1.32
N VAL A 22 -0.02 4.31 1.03
CA VAL A 22 0.67 5.17 1.98
C VAL A 22 -0.31 6.22 2.46
N PHE A 23 -0.49 6.32 3.76
CA PHE A 23 -1.32 7.33 4.41
C PHE A 23 -0.46 8.25 5.26
N ASN A 24 -0.96 9.46 5.48
CA ASN A 24 -0.40 10.35 6.49
C ASN A 24 -0.97 10.01 7.87
N VAL A 25 -0.16 10.28 8.88
CA VAL A 25 -0.51 10.21 10.29
C VAL A 25 -0.47 11.63 10.84
N ASP A 26 -1.53 12.04 11.53
CA ASP A 26 -1.59 13.36 12.16
C ASP A 26 -0.73 13.46 13.43
N VAL A 27 -0.69 14.64 14.04
CA VAL A 27 0.08 14.91 15.26
C VAL A 27 -0.42 14.13 16.48
N CYS A 28 -1.64 13.60 16.43
CA CYS A 28 -2.26 12.77 17.46
C CYS A 28 -2.02 11.27 17.21
N GLY A 29 -1.36 10.90 16.11
CA GLY A 29 -1.11 9.51 15.74
C GLY A 29 -2.25 8.85 14.95
N GLN A 30 -3.23 9.61 14.46
CA GLN A 30 -4.35 9.06 13.68
C GLN A 30 -4.02 8.98 12.20
N VAL A 31 -4.39 7.86 11.58
CA VAL A 31 -4.24 7.66 10.13
C VAL A 31 -5.35 8.42 9.41
N LEU A 32 -4.98 9.29 8.47
CA LEU A 32 -5.94 10.03 7.66
C LEU A 32 -6.63 9.09 6.65
N ASP A 33 -7.89 9.35 6.33
CA ASP A 33 -8.72 8.45 5.52
C ASP A 33 -8.32 8.35 4.03
N THR A 34 -7.54 9.33 3.54
CA THR A 34 -7.16 9.39 2.12
C THR A 34 -5.68 9.02 1.95
N PRO A 35 -5.37 8.02 1.11
CA PRO A 35 -3.98 7.68 0.84
C PRO A 35 -3.30 8.82 0.06
N VAL A 36 -2.06 9.11 0.41
CA VAL A 36 -1.21 10.04 -0.36
C VAL A 36 -0.55 9.36 -1.55
N ARG A 37 -0.50 8.02 -1.54
CA ARG A 37 0.00 7.22 -2.65
C ARG A 37 -0.62 5.85 -2.61
N VAL A 38 -1.01 5.35 -3.77
CA VAL A 38 -1.47 3.98 -3.96
C VAL A 38 -0.58 3.32 -5.00
N GLN A 39 -0.17 2.08 -4.75
CA GLN A 39 0.60 1.27 -5.69
C GLN A 39 0.02 -0.13 -5.77
N ARG A 40 -0.39 -0.51 -6.98
CA ARG A 40 -0.77 -1.88 -7.30
C ARG A 40 0.48 -2.76 -7.42
N ILE A 41 0.39 -3.97 -6.86
CA ILE A 41 1.44 -4.99 -6.90
C ILE A 41 0.81 -6.27 -7.44
N ASP A 42 1.12 -6.59 -8.70
CA ASP A 42 0.63 -7.82 -9.32
C ASP A 42 1.32 -9.07 -8.74
N ALA A 43 0.70 -10.22 -8.95
CA ALA A 43 1.24 -11.54 -8.64
C ALA A 43 2.68 -11.76 -9.11
N GLY A 44 3.52 -12.26 -8.20
CA GLY A 44 4.94 -12.53 -8.45
C GLY A 44 5.83 -11.28 -8.50
N ILE A 45 5.29 -10.07 -8.32
CA ILE A 45 6.04 -8.82 -8.40
C ILE A 45 6.46 -8.32 -7.01
N THR A 46 7.66 -7.76 -6.93
CA THR A 46 8.13 -6.97 -5.80
C THR A 46 8.05 -5.48 -6.12
N ALA A 47 7.36 -4.72 -5.29
CA ALA A 47 7.33 -3.26 -5.34
C ALA A 47 8.16 -2.64 -4.20
N THR A 48 8.80 -1.51 -4.46
CA THR A 48 9.49 -0.71 -3.42
C THR A 48 8.69 0.54 -3.07
N VAL A 49 8.22 0.59 -1.84
CA VAL A 49 7.49 1.73 -1.27
C VAL A 49 8.45 2.59 -0.44
N HIS A 50 8.33 3.91 -0.59
CA HIS A 50 9.11 4.88 0.16
C HIS A 50 8.22 5.53 1.21
N LEU A 51 8.64 5.49 2.46
CA LEU A 51 7.94 6.09 3.59
C LEU A 51 8.76 7.24 4.16
N HIS A 52 8.07 8.32 4.49
CA HIS A 52 8.63 9.48 5.16
C HIS A 52 8.14 9.55 6.61
N ALA A 53 8.72 10.46 7.39
CA ALA A 53 8.23 10.71 8.75
C ALA A 53 6.78 11.19 8.69
N GLY A 54 5.92 10.60 9.52
CA GLY A 54 4.47 10.86 9.48
C GLY A 54 3.70 10.01 8.48
N ASN A 55 4.33 9.02 7.82
CA ASN A 55 3.64 8.10 6.92
C ASN A 55 3.42 6.73 7.56
N VAL A 56 2.34 6.06 7.18
CA VAL A 56 2.10 4.64 7.44
C VAL A 56 1.85 3.91 6.11
N LEU A 57 2.29 2.66 6.03
CA LEU A 57 2.03 1.77 4.91
C LEU A 57 0.95 0.76 5.30
N VAL A 58 -0.09 0.66 4.51
CA VAL A 58 -1.11 -0.38 4.58
C VAL A 58 -0.98 -1.22 3.31
N VAL A 59 -0.88 -2.54 3.47
CA VAL A 59 -0.92 -3.49 2.36
C VAL A 59 -2.18 -4.32 2.49
N ARG A 60 -3.02 -4.32 1.46
CA ARG A 60 -4.28 -5.07 1.46
C ARG A 60 -4.58 -5.71 0.12
N GLU A 61 -5.35 -6.79 0.17
CA GLU A 61 -6.02 -7.38 -0.99
C GLU A 61 -7.39 -6.72 -1.13
N PRO A 62 -7.71 -6.09 -2.27
CA PRO A 62 -9.05 -5.55 -2.49
C PRO A 62 -10.07 -6.70 -2.58
N LEU A 63 -11.23 -6.53 -1.93
CA LEU A 63 -12.32 -7.48 -2.06
C LEU A 63 -12.94 -7.39 -3.46
N GLU A 64 -13.46 -8.50 -3.98
CA GLU A 64 -14.18 -8.50 -5.27
C GLU A 64 -15.35 -7.50 -5.21
N GLY A 65 -15.30 -6.48 -6.08
CA GLY A 65 -16.34 -5.46 -6.20
C GLY A 65 -16.08 -4.15 -5.46
N GLU A 66 -14.96 -3.99 -4.75
CA GLU A 66 -14.55 -2.67 -4.29
C GLU A 66 -14.02 -1.83 -5.46
N PRO A 67 -14.53 -0.61 -5.69
CA PRO A 67 -13.96 0.27 -6.69
C PRO A 67 -12.53 0.61 -6.27
N GLU A 68 -11.58 0.54 -7.23
CA GLU A 68 -10.26 1.15 -7.10
C GLU A 68 -10.48 2.62 -6.69
N ARG A 69 -10.32 2.93 -5.40
CA ARG A 69 -10.44 4.30 -4.91
C ARG A 69 -9.22 5.06 -5.43
N ALA A 70 -9.46 5.88 -6.44
CA ALA A 70 -8.50 6.72 -7.14
C ALA A 70 -7.87 7.80 -6.23
#